data_AF-B3Y6D1-F1
#
_entry.id   AF-B3Y6D1-F1
#
_cell.length_a   1.000
_cell.length_b   1.000
_cell.length_c   1.000
_cell.angle_alpha   90.00
_cell.angle_beta   90.00
_cell.angle_gamma   90.00
#
_symmetry.space_group_name_H-M   'P 1'
#
loop_
_entity.id
_entity.type
_entity.pdbx_description
1 polymer ?
#
loop_
_entity_poly.entity_id
_entity_poly.type
_entity_poly.pdbx_seq_one_letter_code
_entity_poly.pdbx_strand_id
1 'polypeptide(L)'
;DLSKNNIQNIYHEDLHVLHQNSSLNLSLDLSLNPIDFIQPGSFKGIRLHKLTLRSNFDSVNIMKTCIQGLAGLEVHRLVWGEFRNERYVKDFDKSALEGLCNLAIEEFSLANLEESLKDADLFHCLTNVSAISLVSLDLNYLKGFYNNYGWRSLELVNCKFEQFPTLELFSLERFILTHNKDGLTFAEVELPSLEYLDISKNGLSFKGC
;
A
#
# COMPACT_ATOMS: atom_id res chain seq x y z
N ASP A 1 -0.97 19.70 4.26
CA ASP A 1 -1.23 18.74 5.34
C ASP A 1 -2.54 19.12 5.98
N LEU A 2 -3.51 18.21 5.97
CA LEU A 2 -4.83 18.36 6.59
C LEU A 2 -5.10 17.23 7.59
N SER A 3 -4.05 16.58 8.09
CA SER A 3 -4.17 15.49 9.05
C SER A 3 -4.76 15.96 10.39
N LYS A 4 -5.38 15.02 11.13
CA LYS A 4 -5.95 15.25 12.47
C LYS A 4 -6.96 16.41 12.52
N ASN A 5 -7.84 16.47 11.52
CA ASN A 5 -8.99 17.35 11.50
C ASN A 5 -10.29 16.54 11.62
N ASN A 6 -11.43 17.19 11.39
CA ASN A 6 -12.76 16.59 11.43
C ASN A 6 -13.37 16.46 10.03
N ILE A 7 -12.56 16.22 8.99
CA ILE A 7 -13.08 15.97 7.65
C ILE A 7 -13.77 14.60 7.66
N GLN A 8 -15.08 14.60 7.44
CA GLN A 8 -15.90 13.39 7.39
C GLN A 8 -16.25 13.05 5.95
N ASN A 9 -16.75 14.05 5.24
CA ASN A 9 -17.25 13.90 3.89
C ASN A 9 -16.35 14.66 2.90
N ILE A 10 -16.13 14.07 1.73
CA ILE A 10 -15.47 14.73 0.59
C ILE A 10 -16.43 14.72 -0.59
N TYR A 11 -16.85 15.91 -1.02
CA TYR A 11 -17.72 16.12 -2.15
C TYR A 11 -16.94 16.65 -3.36
N HIS A 12 -17.56 16.57 -4.54
CA HIS A 12 -16.97 17.06 -5.78
C HIS A 12 -16.62 18.57 -5.70
N GLU A 13 -17.44 19.35 -5.00
CA GLU A 13 -17.24 20.79 -4.83
C GLU A 13 -16.00 21.15 -3.98
N ASP A 14 -15.63 20.30 -3.02
CA ASP A 14 -14.44 20.50 -2.17
C ASP A 14 -13.15 20.47 -2.99
N LEU A 15 -13.16 19.73 -4.11
CA LEU A 15 -12.00 19.52 -4.97
C LEU A 15 -12.01 20.37 -6.24
N HIS A 16 -12.95 21.33 -6.35
CA HIS A 16 -13.14 22.13 -7.57
C HIS A 16 -11.86 22.84 -8.04
N VAL A 17 -11.07 23.37 -7.11
CA VAL A 17 -9.79 24.05 -7.42
C VAL A 17 -8.77 23.08 -8.02
N LEU A 18 -8.76 21.82 -7.58
CA LEU A 18 -7.86 20.79 -8.11
C LEU A 18 -8.26 20.37 -9.53
N HIS A 19 -9.56 20.31 -9.81
CA HIS A 19 -10.07 20.07 -11.18
C HIS A 19 -9.66 21.17 -12.15
N GLN A 20 -9.67 22.43 -11.71
CA GLN A 20 -9.26 23.56 -12.55
C GLN A 20 -7.74 23.64 -12.78
N ASN A 21 -6.94 23.02 -11.91
CA ASN A 21 -5.49 23.17 -11.89
C ASN A 21 -4.79 21.80 -11.88
N SER A 22 -5.10 20.97 -12.87
CA SER A 22 -4.59 19.59 -13.01
C SER A 22 -3.07 19.47 -13.21
N SER A 23 -2.36 20.60 -13.37
CA SER A 23 -0.89 20.68 -13.43
C SER A 23 -0.22 20.85 -12.06
N LEU A 24 -0.99 21.04 -10.98
CA LEU A 24 -0.44 21.19 -9.63
C LEU A 24 0.20 19.88 -9.16
N ASN A 25 1.51 19.91 -8.88
CA ASN A 25 2.22 18.82 -8.24
C ASN A 25 1.95 18.80 -6.73
N LEU A 26 0.70 18.53 -6.33
CA LEU A 26 0.24 18.64 -4.96
C LEU A 26 0.36 17.31 -4.20
N SER A 27 0.85 17.37 -2.97
CA SER A 27 0.78 16.28 -2.00
C SER A 27 -0.27 16.58 -0.94
N LEU A 28 -1.17 15.62 -0.71
CA LEU A 28 -2.24 15.73 0.26
C LEU A 28 -2.10 14.66 1.33
N ASP A 29 -2.19 15.09 2.59
CA ASP A 29 -2.25 14.20 3.75
C ASP A 29 -3.59 14.42 4.46
N LEU A 30 -4.41 13.37 4.50
CA LEU A 30 -5.72 13.34 5.14
C LEU A 30 -5.73 12.43 6.37
N SER A 31 -4.58 11.96 6.84
CA SER A 31 -4.49 11.02 7.95
C SER A 31 -5.27 11.48 9.20
N LEU A 32 -5.80 10.53 9.97
CA LEU A 32 -6.54 10.75 11.22
C LEU A 32 -7.85 11.55 11.11
N ASN A 33 -8.32 11.85 9.90
CA ASN A 33 -9.66 12.39 9.69
C ASN A 33 -10.70 11.26 9.74
N PRO A 34 -11.84 11.43 10.43
CA PRO A 34 -12.93 10.45 10.51
C PRO A 34 -13.74 10.36 9.21
N ILE A 35 -13.09 9.97 8.10
CA ILE A 35 -13.71 9.96 6.78
C ILE A 35 -14.74 8.84 6.72
N ASP A 36 -16.00 9.19 6.49
CA ASP A 36 -17.12 8.28 6.38
C ASP A 36 -17.65 8.16 4.93
N PHE A 37 -17.39 9.16 4.10
CA PHE A 37 -17.90 9.22 2.74
C PHE A 37 -17.01 10.03 1.80
N ILE A 38 -16.81 9.47 0.61
CA ILE A 38 -16.25 10.17 -0.54
C ILE A 38 -17.27 10.06 -1.67
N GLN A 39 -17.78 11.19 -2.14
CA GLN A 39 -18.74 11.21 -3.23
C GLN A 39 -18.11 10.59 -4.49
N PRO A 40 -18.75 9.58 -5.12
CA PRO A 40 -18.23 8.96 -6.33
C PRO A 40 -17.96 9.97 -7.45
N GLY A 41 -16.78 9.87 -8.07
CA GLY A 41 -16.36 10.75 -9.16
C GLY A 41 -15.74 12.07 -8.70
N SER A 42 -15.68 12.36 -7.40
CA SER A 42 -15.04 13.59 -6.89
C SER A 42 -13.58 13.70 -7.31
N PHE A 43 -12.87 12.57 -7.39
CA PHE A 43 -11.46 12.52 -7.76
C PHE A 43 -11.19 12.29 -9.25
N LYS A 44 -12.23 12.19 -10.09
CA LYS A 44 -12.08 11.85 -11.50
C LYS A 44 -11.31 12.94 -12.25
N GLY A 45 -10.14 12.60 -12.81
CA GLY A 45 -9.32 13.55 -13.56
C GLY A 45 -8.45 14.45 -12.69
N ILE A 46 -8.41 14.21 -11.37
CA ILE A 46 -7.46 14.84 -10.46
C ILE A 46 -6.13 14.08 -10.53
N ARG A 47 -5.03 14.84 -10.47
CA ARG A 47 -3.66 14.33 -10.36
C ARG A 47 -3.05 14.77 -9.04
N LEU A 48 -2.48 13.85 -8.30
CA LEU A 48 -1.74 14.14 -7.06
C LEU A 48 -0.34 13.54 -7.12
N HIS A 49 0.63 14.26 -6.56
CA HIS A 49 1.94 13.69 -6.31
C HIS A 49 1.88 12.61 -5.23
N LYS A 50 1.16 12.90 -4.14
CA LYS A 50 1.03 11.99 -3.02
C LYS A 50 -0.34 12.13 -2.38
N LEU A 51 -0.94 11.01 -2.03
CA LEU A 51 -2.12 10.95 -1.17
C LEU A 51 -1.81 10.05 0.03
N THR A 52 -1.99 10.57 1.24
CA THR A 52 -1.82 9.81 2.48
C THR A 52 -3.16 9.65 3.17
N LEU A 53 -3.59 8.40 3.33
CA LEU A 53 -4.81 7.99 4.01
C LEU A 53 -4.44 6.99 5.12
N ARG A 54 -4.22 7.49 6.34
CA ARG A 54 -3.88 6.65 7.49
C ARG A 54 -4.82 6.81 8.66
N SER A 55 -5.35 5.69 9.18
CA SER A 55 -6.34 5.64 10.27
C SER A 55 -7.52 6.57 10.04
N ASN A 56 -8.14 6.43 8.85
CA ASN A 56 -9.27 7.26 8.44
C ASN A 56 -10.64 6.63 8.67
N PHE A 57 -10.72 5.30 8.61
CA PHE A 57 -11.99 4.58 8.47
C PHE A 57 -12.32 3.80 9.74
N ASP A 58 -13.60 3.84 10.13
CA ASP A 58 -14.10 3.12 11.31
C ASP A 58 -14.54 1.68 10.99
N SER A 59 -14.68 1.31 9.71
CA SER A 59 -15.05 -0.06 9.28
C SER A 59 -14.61 -0.38 7.85
N VAL A 60 -14.55 -1.67 7.50
CA VAL A 60 -14.24 -2.15 6.13
C VAL A 60 -15.25 -1.65 5.11
N ASN A 61 -16.53 -1.57 5.48
CA ASN A 61 -17.57 -1.11 4.58
C ASN A 61 -17.37 0.36 4.20
N ILE A 62 -17.11 1.21 5.19
CA ILE A 62 -16.79 2.64 4.97
C ILE A 62 -15.54 2.76 4.11
N MET A 63 -14.48 2.04 4.49
CA MET A 63 -13.22 2.01 3.77
C MET A 63 -13.43 1.65 2.28
N LYS A 64 -14.14 0.55 2.00
CA LYS A 64 -14.45 0.09 0.65
C LYS A 64 -15.19 1.15 -0.17
N THR A 65 -16.25 1.73 0.39
CA THR A 65 -17.03 2.76 -0.30
C THR A 65 -16.20 4.03 -0.54
N CYS A 66 -15.36 4.44 0.41
CA CYS A 66 -14.48 5.59 0.26
C CYS A 66 -13.42 5.38 -0.83
N ILE A 67 -12.81 4.20 -0.89
CA ILE A 67 -11.82 3.87 -1.93
C ILE A 67 -12.47 3.83 -3.30
N GLN A 68 -13.69 3.29 -3.42
CA GLN A 68 -14.47 3.39 -4.66
C GLN A 68 -14.75 4.85 -5.05
N GLY A 69 -14.92 5.74 -4.07
CA GLY A 69 -15.05 7.18 -4.29
C GLY A 69 -13.82 7.85 -4.92
N LEU A 70 -12.64 7.22 -4.79
CA LEU A 70 -11.38 7.69 -5.40
C LEU A 70 -11.24 7.34 -6.89
N ALA A 71 -12.23 6.66 -7.49
CA ALA A 71 -12.17 6.22 -8.89
C ALA A 71 -11.84 7.38 -9.85
N GLY A 72 -10.86 7.13 -10.74
CA GLY A 72 -10.37 8.10 -11.72
C GLY A 72 -9.28 9.05 -11.19
N LEU A 73 -8.79 8.86 -9.96
CA LEU A 73 -7.59 9.53 -9.45
C LEU A 73 -6.33 8.97 -10.14
N GLU A 74 -5.42 9.87 -10.52
CA GLU A 74 -4.04 9.55 -10.87
C GLU A 74 -3.13 10.04 -9.75
N VAL A 75 -2.32 9.15 -9.18
CA VAL A 75 -1.46 9.45 -8.05
C VAL A 75 -0.08 8.84 -8.22
N HIS A 76 0.95 9.67 -8.06
CA HIS A 76 2.33 9.17 -8.10
C HIS A 76 2.62 8.29 -6.89
N ARG A 77 2.24 8.68 -5.66
CA ARG A 77 2.37 7.82 -4.47
C ARG A 77 1.12 7.77 -3.61
N LEU A 78 0.53 6.59 -3.48
CA LEU A 78 -0.54 6.32 -2.52
C LEU A 78 0.06 5.69 -1.25
N VAL A 79 -0.14 6.35 -0.11
CA VAL A 79 0.21 5.81 1.20
C VAL A 79 -1.06 5.51 1.96
N TRP A 80 -1.23 4.24 2.31
CA TRP A 80 -2.37 3.76 3.07
C TRP A 80 -1.89 2.96 4.29
N GLY A 81 -2.64 3.02 5.36
CA GLY A 81 -2.44 2.14 6.50
C GLY A 81 -3.11 2.69 7.74
N GLU A 82 -2.56 2.34 8.88
CA GLU A 82 -3.05 2.80 10.17
C GLU A 82 -1.87 3.26 11.03
N PHE A 83 -2.17 3.89 12.16
CA PHE A 83 -1.20 4.15 13.22
C PHE A 83 -1.48 3.20 14.38
N ARG A 84 -0.40 2.73 15.01
CA ARG A 84 -0.52 1.94 16.24
C ARG A 84 -1.20 2.78 17.32
N ASN A 85 -2.17 2.19 18.01
CA ASN A 85 -2.99 2.81 19.05
C ASN A 85 -4.03 3.83 18.57
N GLU A 86 -4.23 3.96 17.26
CA GLU A 86 -5.33 4.74 16.70
C GLU A 86 -6.47 3.81 16.26
N ARG A 87 -7.50 4.41 15.64
CA ARG A 87 -8.56 3.65 14.99
C ARG A 87 -7.97 2.69 13.96
N TYR A 88 -8.48 1.46 14.00
CA TYR A 88 -8.13 0.39 13.09
C TYR A 88 -9.37 -0.31 12.59
N VAL A 89 -9.26 -0.86 11.39
CA VAL A 89 -10.31 -1.61 10.73
C VAL A 89 -10.15 -3.10 11.07
N LYS A 90 -11.22 -3.69 11.60
CA LYS A 90 -11.35 -5.14 11.78
C LYS A 90 -11.90 -5.80 10.54
N ASP A 91 -11.62 -7.08 10.37
CA ASP A 91 -12.07 -7.98 9.31
C ASP A 91 -11.64 -7.52 7.90
N PHE A 92 -10.40 -7.01 7.79
CA PHE A 92 -9.78 -6.60 6.53
C PHE A 92 -9.68 -7.80 5.57
N ASP A 93 -10.40 -7.72 4.46
CA ASP A 93 -10.42 -8.74 3.42
C ASP A 93 -9.95 -8.20 2.06
N LYS A 94 -9.81 -9.09 1.08
CA LYS A 94 -9.42 -8.71 -0.28
C LYS A 94 -10.34 -7.67 -0.92
N SER A 95 -11.61 -7.66 -0.53
CA SER A 95 -12.60 -6.75 -1.10
C SER A 95 -12.37 -5.30 -0.70
N ALA A 96 -11.56 -5.05 0.32
CA ALA A 96 -11.10 -3.72 0.73
C ALA A 96 -10.27 -3.02 -0.36
N LEU A 97 -9.43 -3.77 -1.09
CA LEU A 97 -8.50 -3.20 -2.07
C LEU A 97 -9.08 -3.13 -3.49
N GLU A 98 -10.23 -3.75 -3.75
CA GLU A 98 -10.85 -3.81 -5.08
C GLU A 98 -11.08 -2.43 -5.72
N GLY A 99 -11.36 -1.41 -4.91
CA GLY A 99 -11.54 -0.05 -5.41
C GLY A 99 -10.28 0.54 -6.05
N LEU A 100 -9.09 0.08 -5.64
CA LEU A 100 -7.79 0.55 -6.15
C LEU A 100 -7.61 0.26 -7.64
N CYS A 101 -8.27 -0.76 -8.19
CA CYS A 101 -8.24 -1.09 -9.62
C CYS A 101 -8.74 0.05 -10.52
N ASN A 102 -9.48 1.03 -9.96
CA ASN A 102 -10.00 2.18 -10.69
C ASN A 102 -9.13 3.44 -10.56
N LEU A 103 -7.91 3.29 -10.03
CA LEU A 103 -6.94 4.37 -9.86
C LEU A 103 -5.72 4.10 -10.76
N ALA A 104 -5.05 5.17 -11.18
CA ALA A 104 -3.72 5.08 -11.76
C ALA A 104 -2.69 5.38 -10.65
N ILE A 105 -2.00 4.34 -10.18
CA ILE A 105 -1.03 4.42 -9.07
C ILE A 105 0.35 4.08 -9.61
N GLU A 106 1.34 4.93 -9.36
CA GLU A 106 2.74 4.62 -9.71
C GLU A 106 3.46 3.91 -8.55
N GLU A 107 3.37 4.45 -7.33
CA GLU A 107 3.93 3.86 -6.12
C GLU A 107 2.85 3.61 -5.07
N PHE A 108 2.92 2.46 -4.40
CA PHE A 108 2.00 2.09 -3.33
C PHE A 108 2.75 1.77 -2.04
N SER A 109 2.24 2.26 -0.92
CA SER A 109 2.74 1.91 0.40
C SER A 109 1.62 1.56 1.36
N LEU A 110 1.78 0.44 2.06
CA LEU A 110 0.84 -0.08 3.06
C LEU A 110 1.52 -0.21 4.41
N ALA A 111 0.91 0.32 5.48
CA ALA A 111 1.54 0.36 6.80
C ALA A 111 0.62 -0.01 7.97
N ASN A 112 1.15 -0.80 8.92
CA ASN A 112 0.53 -1.12 10.23
C ASN A 112 -0.94 -1.58 10.17
N LEU A 113 -1.28 -2.59 9.37
CA LEU A 113 -2.55 -3.29 9.53
C LEU A 113 -2.46 -4.24 10.73
N GLU A 114 -3.47 -4.23 11.60
CA GLU A 114 -3.52 -5.16 12.75
C GLU A 114 -3.77 -6.61 12.28
N GLU A 115 -4.50 -6.79 11.19
CA GLU A 115 -4.83 -8.12 10.66
C GLU A 115 -3.75 -8.69 9.75
N SER A 116 -3.58 -10.01 9.82
CA SER A 116 -2.62 -10.72 8.97
C SER A 116 -3.08 -10.74 7.52
N LEU A 117 -2.18 -10.46 6.58
CA LEU A 117 -2.46 -10.61 5.16
C LEU A 117 -2.28 -12.08 4.75
N LYS A 118 -3.37 -12.74 4.36
CA LYS A 118 -3.40 -14.19 4.11
C LYS A 118 -3.31 -14.60 2.65
N ASP A 119 -3.44 -13.66 1.72
CA ASP A 119 -3.52 -13.97 0.29
C ASP A 119 -2.77 -12.93 -0.54
N ALA A 120 -1.95 -13.38 -1.49
CA ALA A 120 -1.24 -12.51 -2.43
C ALA A 120 -2.19 -11.91 -3.47
N ASP A 121 -3.34 -12.56 -3.74
CA ASP A 121 -4.40 -12.03 -4.62
C ASP A 121 -4.98 -10.70 -4.12
N LEU A 122 -4.70 -10.34 -2.86
CA LEU A 122 -4.98 -9.03 -2.29
C LEU A 122 -4.41 -7.89 -3.16
N PHE A 123 -3.25 -8.11 -3.80
CA PHE A 123 -2.54 -7.07 -4.54
C PHE A 123 -2.81 -7.07 -6.06
N HIS A 124 -3.83 -7.78 -6.54
CA HIS A 124 -4.09 -7.87 -7.99
C HIS A 124 -4.35 -6.50 -8.66
N CYS A 125 -4.99 -5.55 -7.96
CA CYS A 125 -5.15 -4.16 -8.44
C CYS A 125 -3.83 -3.38 -8.53
N LEU A 126 -2.76 -3.88 -7.90
CA LEU A 126 -1.44 -3.27 -7.88
C LEU A 126 -0.45 -3.99 -8.80
N THR A 127 -0.93 -4.82 -9.72
CA THR A 127 -0.07 -5.55 -10.68
C THR A 127 0.81 -4.62 -11.52
N ASN A 128 0.34 -3.43 -11.85
CA ASN A 128 1.03 -2.50 -12.75
C ASN A 128 1.76 -1.34 -12.06
N VAL A 129 1.85 -1.34 -10.71
CA VAL A 129 2.61 -0.28 -10.01
C VAL A 129 4.11 -0.50 -10.18
N SER A 130 4.91 0.57 -10.12
CA SER A 130 6.36 0.48 -10.24
C SER A 130 7.03 0.12 -8.92
N ALA A 131 6.49 0.59 -7.79
CA ALA A 131 7.07 0.36 -6.47
C ALA A 131 6.02 0.00 -5.41
N ILE A 132 6.34 -1.00 -4.59
CA ILE A 132 5.56 -1.41 -3.42
C ILE A 132 6.41 -1.31 -2.15
N SER A 133 5.84 -0.72 -1.10
CA SER A 133 6.45 -0.65 0.23
C SER A 133 5.48 -1.13 1.31
N LEU A 134 5.77 -2.28 1.91
CA LEU A 134 4.99 -2.90 2.98
C LEU A 134 5.72 -2.71 4.31
N VAL A 135 5.05 -2.06 5.27
CA VAL A 135 5.69 -1.60 6.50
C VAL A 135 4.92 -2.07 7.73
N SER A 136 5.60 -2.76 8.64
CA SER A 136 5.01 -3.18 9.93
C SER A 136 3.74 -4.03 9.78
N LEU A 137 3.72 -4.94 8.80
CA LEU A 137 2.62 -5.85 8.54
C LEU A 137 2.90 -7.26 9.07
N ASP A 138 1.86 -8.00 9.39
CA ASP A 138 1.95 -9.44 9.65
C ASP A 138 1.72 -10.20 8.32
N LEU A 139 2.80 -10.75 7.77
CA LEU A 139 2.84 -11.41 6.46
C LEU A 139 3.08 -12.92 6.59
N ASN A 140 2.83 -13.51 7.76
CA ASN A 140 3.12 -14.91 8.07
C ASN A 140 2.51 -15.91 7.06
N TYR A 141 1.31 -15.60 6.55
CA TYR A 141 0.56 -16.48 5.66
C TYR A 141 0.72 -16.17 4.18
N LEU A 142 1.56 -15.19 3.82
CA LEU A 142 1.75 -14.78 2.45
C LEU A 142 2.61 -15.81 1.72
N LYS A 143 1.98 -16.58 0.82
CA LYS A 143 2.60 -17.74 0.15
C LYS A 143 3.80 -17.37 -0.73
N GLY A 144 3.80 -16.16 -1.28
CA GLY A 144 4.87 -15.63 -2.12
C GLY A 144 4.35 -14.57 -3.08
N PHE A 145 5.28 -13.94 -3.79
CA PHE A 145 4.99 -13.05 -4.90
C PHE A 145 5.49 -13.72 -6.18
N TYR A 146 4.56 -14.00 -7.08
CA TYR A 146 4.83 -14.75 -8.31
C TYR A 146 4.52 -13.90 -9.54
N ASN A 147 5.10 -14.31 -10.67
CA ASN A 147 4.90 -13.79 -12.03
C ASN A 147 3.58 -13.04 -12.27
N ASN A 148 3.69 -11.92 -13.02
CA ASN A 148 2.66 -10.95 -13.46
C ASN A 148 2.69 -9.58 -12.76
N TYR A 149 3.55 -9.36 -11.75
CA TYR A 149 3.77 -8.04 -11.19
C TYR A 149 4.82 -7.26 -11.98
N GLY A 150 4.47 -6.05 -12.45
CA GLY A 150 5.37 -5.10 -13.09
C GLY A 150 6.25 -4.31 -12.11
N TRP A 151 6.40 -4.79 -10.88
CA TRP A 151 7.12 -4.11 -9.81
C TRP A 151 8.61 -4.05 -10.12
N ARG A 152 9.17 -2.85 -10.05
CA ARG A 152 10.61 -2.60 -10.13
C ARG A 152 11.24 -2.46 -8.76
N SER A 153 10.49 -1.99 -7.77
CA SER A 153 10.97 -1.92 -6.38
C SER A 153 10.00 -2.57 -5.40
N LEU A 154 10.53 -3.37 -4.49
CA LEU A 154 9.80 -3.99 -3.39
C LEU A 154 10.54 -3.69 -2.08
N GLU A 155 9.83 -3.14 -1.12
CA GLU A 155 10.34 -2.89 0.24
C GLU A 155 9.46 -3.61 1.27
N LEU A 156 10.10 -4.43 2.10
CA LEU A 156 9.49 -5.18 3.20
C LEU A 156 10.20 -4.80 4.50
N VAL A 157 9.57 -3.91 5.28
CA VAL A 157 10.22 -3.26 6.41
C VAL A 157 9.48 -3.52 7.72
N ASN A 158 10.17 -4.07 8.73
CA ASN A 158 9.59 -4.34 10.05
C ASN A 158 8.35 -5.25 10.01
N CYS A 159 8.24 -6.09 8.99
CA CYS A 159 7.19 -7.08 8.85
C CYS A 159 7.50 -8.33 9.69
N LYS A 160 6.47 -9.14 9.93
CA LYS A 160 6.60 -10.48 10.50
C LYS A 160 6.43 -11.51 9.39
N PHE A 161 7.26 -12.54 9.46
CA PHE A 161 7.18 -13.68 8.55
C PHE A 161 7.41 -14.97 9.34
N GLU A 162 6.66 -16.02 9.01
CA GLU A 162 6.99 -17.38 9.49
C GLU A 162 8.19 -17.96 8.74
N GLN A 163 8.36 -17.57 7.48
CA GLN A 163 9.41 -18.04 6.59
C GLN A 163 9.83 -16.94 5.59
N PHE A 164 11.03 -17.06 5.03
CA PHE A 164 11.47 -16.14 3.98
C PHE A 164 10.49 -16.18 2.80
N PRO A 165 10.03 -15.03 2.27
CA PRO A 165 9.01 -15.02 1.22
C PRO A 165 9.55 -15.64 -0.06
N THR A 166 8.75 -16.49 -0.71
CA THR A 166 9.05 -16.96 -2.06
C THR A 166 8.89 -15.80 -3.04
N LEU A 167 9.94 -15.49 -3.79
CA LEU A 167 9.97 -14.37 -4.74
C LEU A 167 10.35 -14.86 -6.14
N GLU A 168 9.43 -14.66 -7.08
CA GLU A 168 9.63 -14.89 -8.51
C GLU A 168 9.11 -13.64 -9.25
N LEU A 169 9.97 -12.62 -9.37
CA LEU A 169 9.64 -11.28 -9.86
C LEU A 169 10.65 -10.82 -10.92
N PHE A 170 10.33 -11.06 -12.18
CA PHE A 170 11.24 -10.86 -13.32
C PHE A 170 11.56 -9.40 -13.62
N SER A 171 10.71 -8.45 -13.22
CA SER A 171 10.91 -7.01 -13.43
C SER A 171 11.54 -6.31 -12.22
N LEU A 172 11.81 -7.03 -11.12
CA LEU A 172 12.26 -6.42 -9.88
C LEU A 172 13.75 -6.05 -9.98
N GLU A 173 14.02 -4.75 -9.96
CA GLU A 173 15.36 -4.16 -9.99
C GLU A 173 15.89 -3.90 -8.58
N ARG A 174 15.00 -3.62 -7.62
CA ARG A 174 15.36 -3.23 -6.26
C ARG A 174 14.56 -3.96 -5.20
N PHE A 175 15.24 -4.72 -4.35
CA PHE A 175 14.63 -5.41 -3.22
C PHE A 175 15.23 -4.96 -1.89
N ILE A 176 14.37 -4.48 -0.98
CA ILE A 176 14.70 -4.29 0.43
C ILE A 176 13.87 -5.22 1.29
N LEU A 177 14.55 -5.98 2.14
CA LEU A 177 14.01 -6.66 3.30
C LEU A 177 14.82 -6.15 4.50
N THR A 178 14.26 -5.35 5.40
CA THR A 178 15.03 -4.84 6.55
C THR A 178 14.22 -4.70 7.83
N HIS A 179 14.91 -4.80 8.97
CA HIS A 179 14.33 -4.69 10.31
C HIS A 179 13.19 -5.68 10.60
N ASN A 180 13.10 -6.78 9.85
CA ASN A 180 12.05 -7.76 10.05
C ASN A 180 12.31 -8.58 11.32
N LYS A 181 11.21 -8.90 12.00
CA LYS A 181 11.26 -9.66 13.25
C LYS A 181 11.44 -11.14 12.92
N ASP A 182 12.03 -11.85 13.88
CA ASP A 182 12.22 -13.30 13.87
C ASP A 182 13.30 -13.76 12.86
N GLY A 183 14.28 -14.52 13.35
CA GLY A 183 15.48 -14.88 12.58
C GLY A 183 15.12 -15.69 11.34
N LEU A 184 15.09 -15.03 10.19
CA LEU A 184 14.74 -15.67 8.92
C LEU A 184 15.87 -16.58 8.45
N THR A 185 15.53 -17.73 7.85
CA THR A 185 16.49 -18.49 7.06
C THR A 185 16.33 -18.08 5.62
N PHE A 186 17.41 -17.61 4.98
CA PHE A 186 17.37 -17.24 3.56
C PHE A 186 16.91 -18.44 2.70
N ALA A 187 16.07 -18.16 1.70
CA ALA A 187 15.63 -19.12 0.69
C ALA A 187 16.03 -18.59 -0.70
N GLU A 188 16.22 -19.50 -1.66
CA GLU A 188 16.50 -19.12 -3.05
C GLU A 188 15.34 -18.30 -3.64
N VAL A 189 15.68 -17.35 -4.50
CA VAL A 189 14.75 -16.41 -5.16
C VAL A 189 15.06 -16.30 -6.65
N GLU A 190 14.03 -16.04 -7.45
CA GLU A 190 14.14 -15.87 -8.91
C GLU A 190 13.90 -14.40 -9.28
N LEU A 191 14.99 -13.62 -9.27
CA LEU A 191 14.99 -12.18 -9.49
C LEU A 191 16.03 -11.78 -10.56
N PRO A 192 15.80 -12.11 -11.85
CA PRO A 192 16.82 -11.97 -12.90
C PRO A 192 17.24 -10.52 -13.22
N SER A 193 16.37 -9.55 -12.94
CA SER A 193 16.64 -8.12 -13.18
C SER A 193 17.18 -7.40 -11.95
N LEU A 194 17.50 -8.11 -10.86
CA LEU A 194 17.87 -7.48 -9.58
C LEU A 194 19.23 -6.77 -9.67
N GLU A 195 19.22 -5.47 -9.38
CA GLU A 195 20.40 -4.61 -9.36
C GLU A 195 20.77 -4.15 -7.94
N TYR A 196 19.78 -4.07 -7.04
CA TYR A 196 19.96 -3.66 -5.66
C TYR A 196 19.28 -4.62 -4.68
N LEU A 197 20.06 -5.11 -3.71
CA LEU A 197 19.59 -5.97 -2.64
C LEU A 197 20.03 -5.44 -1.27
N ASP A 198 19.06 -5.12 -0.41
CA ASP A 198 19.30 -4.86 1.01
C ASP A 198 18.52 -5.89 1.85
N ILE A 199 19.24 -6.73 2.56
CA ILE A 199 18.70 -7.75 3.48
C ILE A 199 19.19 -7.53 4.92
N SER A 200 19.53 -6.29 5.27
CA SER A 200 20.13 -5.94 6.55
C SER A 200 19.13 -6.05 7.72
N LYS A 201 19.65 -6.22 8.95
CA LYS A 201 18.87 -6.09 10.21
C LYS A 201 17.68 -7.03 10.37
N ASN A 202 17.71 -8.20 9.73
CA ASN A 202 16.66 -9.22 9.84
C ASN A 202 17.05 -10.43 10.73
N GLY A 203 18.27 -10.45 11.29
CA GLY A 203 18.80 -11.64 11.97
C GLY A 203 18.90 -12.86 11.03
N LEU A 204 19.07 -12.63 9.73
CA LEU A 204 19.08 -13.68 8.70
C LEU A 204 20.21 -14.69 8.94
N SER A 205 19.86 -15.96 8.86
CA SER A 205 20.80 -17.06 8.74
C SER A 205 20.86 -17.53 7.29
N PHE A 206 22.08 -17.68 6.77
CA PHE A 206 22.32 -18.30 5.48
C PHE A 206 22.71 -19.75 5.70
N LYS A 207 21.91 -20.68 5.16
CA LYS A 207 22.36 -22.05 4.97
C LYS A 207 23.11 -22.10 3.65
N GLY A 208 24.43 -21.92 3.70
CA GLY A 208 25.35 -22.19 2.58
C GLY A 208 26.61 -22.87 3.12
N CYS A 209 27.27 -23.77 2.39
CA CYS A 209 27.12 -24.16 0.98
C CYS A 209 26.83 -25.66 0.84
#